data_AF-A0A6C2CCU1-F1
#
_entry.id   AF-A0A6C2CCU1-F1
#
_cell.length_a   1.000
_cell.length_b   1.000
_cell.length_c   1.000
_cell.angle_alpha   90.00
_cell.angle_beta   90.00
_cell.angle_gamma   90.00
#
_symmetry.space_group_name_H-M   'P 1'
#
loop_
_entity.id
_entity.type
_entity.pdbx_description
1 polymer ?
#
loop_
_entity_poly.entity_id
_entity_poly.type
_entity_poly.pdbx_seq_one_letter_code
_entity_poly.pdbx_strand_id
1 'polypeptide(L)'
;MGNSPTTEKRTARQVSERELAIALVLELAQVRPYRFALLGFYDDDAEYLLALANRIGVKWDKAFHNKVTKVTRRLVSYGVLHSEMRGTQKEYCGEPTKQMEYWLPPGKASLITRGKTEYTMSPEDEAAYLLRRAYPEPDND
;
A
#
# COMPACT_ATOMS: atom_id res chain seq x y z
N MET A 1 3.40 28.73 23.91
CA MET A 1 2.78 27.45 23.50
C MET A 1 2.46 27.58 22.02
N GLY A 2 3.28 26.94 21.17
CA GLY A 2 3.10 27.03 19.71
C GLY A 2 1.95 26.13 19.29
N ASN A 3 0.86 26.73 18.78
CA ASN A 3 -0.17 26.01 18.06
C ASN A 3 0.47 25.45 16.80
N SER A 4 0.85 24.17 16.82
CA SER A 4 1.14 23.43 15.60
C SER A 4 -0.15 23.42 14.78
N PRO A 5 -0.15 23.88 13.52
CA PRO A 5 -1.34 23.76 12.69
C PRO A 5 -1.66 22.28 12.57
N THR A 6 -2.81 21.85 13.09
CA THR A 6 -3.38 20.54 12.77
C THR A 6 -3.55 20.50 11.26
N THR A 7 -2.58 19.90 10.56
CA THR A 7 -2.65 19.69 9.12
C THR A 7 -3.89 18.85 8.87
N GLU A 8 -4.93 19.47 8.31
CA GLU A 8 -6.20 18.79 8.11
C GLU A 8 -5.96 17.63 7.13
N LYS A 9 -6.22 16.39 7.59
CA LYS A 9 -6.06 15.21 6.75
C LYS A 9 -7.04 15.29 5.57
N ARG A 10 -6.53 14.98 4.37
CA ARG A 10 -7.31 14.90 3.13
C ARG A 10 -8.35 13.78 3.22
N THR A 11 -9.43 13.93 2.48
CA THR A 11 -10.37 12.82 2.24
C THR A 11 -9.79 11.85 1.22
N ALA A 12 -10.19 10.57 1.28
CA ALA A 12 -9.74 9.57 0.31
C ALA A 12 -10.08 9.94 -1.14
N ARG A 13 -11.07 10.80 -1.38
CA ARG A 13 -11.43 11.29 -2.72
C ARG A 13 -10.38 12.21 -3.32
N GLN A 14 -9.66 12.97 -2.49
CA GLN A 14 -8.68 13.98 -2.93
C GLN A 14 -7.31 13.37 -3.30
N VAL A 15 -7.05 12.12 -2.92
CA VAL A 15 -5.82 11.41 -3.27
C VAL A 15 -6.03 10.59 -4.52
N SER A 16 -5.11 10.63 -5.49
CA SER A 16 -5.26 9.81 -6.70
C SER A 16 -5.02 8.32 -6.39
N GLU A 17 -5.61 7.41 -7.17
CA GLU A 17 -5.31 5.98 -7.01
C GLU A 17 -3.83 5.67 -7.30
N ARG A 18 -3.19 6.43 -8.20
CA ARG A 18 -1.76 6.31 -8.52
C ARG A 18 -0.88 6.71 -7.34
N GLU A 19 -1.18 7.84 -6.70
CA GLU A 19 -0.47 8.30 -5.48
C GLU A 19 -0.57 7.26 -4.37
N LEU A 20 -1.77 6.71 -4.15
CA LEU A 20 -1.99 5.63 -3.18
C LEU A 20 -1.21 4.36 -3.55
N ALA A 21 -1.17 3.99 -4.83
CA ALA A 21 -0.43 2.82 -5.30
C ALA A 21 1.08 2.96 -5.10
N ILE A 22 1.64 4.14 -5.37
CA ILE A 22 3.06 4.44 -5.12
C ILE A 22 3.36 4.30 -3.63
N ALA A 23 2.60 4.98 -2.78
CA ALA A 23 2.80 4.93 -1.34
C ALA A 23 2.72 3.50 -0.78
N LEU A 24 1.73 2.71 -1.24
CA LEU A 24 1.54 1.32 -0.83
C LEU A 24 2.75 0.46 -1.20
N VAL A 25 3.25 0.58 -2.43
CA VAL A 25 4.39 -0.20 -2.93
C VAL A 25 5.69 0.20 -2.21
N LEU A 26 5.90 1.49 -1.96
CA LEU A 26 7.06 1.98 -1.20
C LEU A 26 7.05 1.46 0.24
N GLU A 27 5.89 1.50 0.91
CA GLU A 27 5.73 0.97 2.27
C GLU A 27 6.03 -0.53 2.31
N LEU A 28 5.48 -1.31 1.38
CA LEU A 28 5.75 -2.75 1.29
C LEU A 28 7.21 -3.09 0.97
N ALA A 29 7.90 -2.20 0.24
CA ALA A 29 9.31 -2.43 -0.08
C ALA A 29 10.21 -2.25 1.16
N GLN A 30 9.83 -1.33 2.06
CA GLN A 30 10.59 -0.96 3.26
C GLN A 30 10.46 -2.00 4.38
N VAL A 31 9.27 -2.59 4.55
CA VAL A 31 9.03 -3.59 5.60
C VAL A 31 9.22 -4.99 5.01
N ARG A 32 10.25 -5.75 5.44
CA ARG A 32 10.53 -7.09 4.89
C ARG A 32 10.74 -8.19 5.94
N PRO A 33 10.19 -9.40 5.70
CA PRO A 33 9.15 -9.73 4.72
C PRO A 33 7.76 -9.28 5.24
N TYR A 34 7.19 -8.21 4.69
CA TYR A 34 5.85 -7.77 5.10
C TYR A 34 4.77 -8.32 4.19
N ARG A 35 3.78 -8.95 4.82
CA ARG A 35 2.51 -9.37 4.23
C ARG A 35 1.41 -8.68 5.01
N PHE A 36 0.33 -8.30 4.34
CA PHE A 36 -0.83 -7.71 5.01
C PHE A 36 -2.14 -8.27 4.50
N ALA A 37 -3.16 -8.27 5.35
CA ALA A 37 -4.54 -8.53 4.98
C ALA A 37 -5.36 -7.24 4.98
N LEU A 38 -6.19 -7.05 3.95
CA LEU A 38 -7.10 -5.91 3.88
C LEU A 38 -8.18 -5.94 4.97
N LEU A 39 -8.44 -7.09 5.60
CA LEU A 39 -9.45 -7.18 6.66
C LEU A 39 -9.04 -6.41 7.92
N GLY A 40 -7.74 -6.20 8.16
CA GLY A 40 -7.27 -5.48 9.34
C GLY A 40 -7.71 -6.14 10.64
N PHE A 41 -7.85 -7.48 10.65
CA PHE A 41 -8.34 -8.20 11.82
C PHE A 41 -7.27 -8.28 12.92
N TYR A 42 -6.01 -8.43 12.52
CA TYR A 42 -4.87 -8.38 13.42
C TYR A 42 -4.32 -6.96 13.51
N ASP A 43 -3.75 -6.62 14.67
CA ASP A 43 -3.23 -5.28 14.94
C ASP A 43 -2.16 -4.86 13.91
N ASP A 44 -1.27 -5.78 13.52
CA ASP A 44 -0.21 -5.53 12.52
C ASP A 44 -0.77 -5.04 11.17
N ASP A 45 -1.90 -5.58 10.72
CA ASP A 45 -2.55 -5.18 9.46
C ASP A 45 -3.18 -3.78 9.58
N ALA A 46 -3.84 -3.52 10.71
CA ALA A 46 -4.47 -2.24 10.99
C ALA A 46 -3.43 -1.12 11.17
N GLU A 47 -2.33 -1.40 11.86
CA GLU A 47 -1.20 -0.50 12.04
C GLU A 47 -0.57 -0.11 10.70
N TYR A 48 -0.37 -1.06 9.79
CA TYR A 48 0.13 -0.77 8.45
C TYR A 48 -0.82 0.10 7.62
N LEU A 49 -2.12 -0.22 7.63
CA LEU A 49 -3.10 0.60 6.90
C LEU A 49 -3.17 2.02 7.46
N LEU A 50 -3.02 2.18 8.78
CA LEU A 50 -2.92 3.47 9.45
C LEU A 50 -1.61 4.21 9.07
N ALA A 51 -0.47 3.52 9.06
CA ALA A 51 0.81 4.08 8.64
C ALA A 51 0.74 4.60 7.19
N LEU A 52 0.14 3.81 6.29
CA LEU A 52 -0.11 4.19 4.91
C LEU A 52 -1.00 5.43 4.82
N ALA A 53 -2.10 5.48 5.58
CA ALA A 53 -3.01 6.63 5.63
C ALA A 53 -2.29 7.91 6.13
N ASN A 54 -1.44 7.76 7.15
CA ASN A 54 -0.64 8.86 7.69
C ASN A 54 0.40 9.37 6.68
N ARG A 55 1.08 8.46 5.97
CA ARG A 55 2.10 8.79 4.96
C ARG A 55 1.56 9.66 3.84
N ILE A 56 0.33 9.37 3.41
CA ILE A 56 -0.36 10.16 2.38
C ILE A 56 -1.26 11.26 2.98
N GLY A 57 -1.25 11.48 4.30
CA GLY A 57 -2.06 12.51 4.96
C GLY A 57 -3.57 12.38 4.70
N VAL A 58 -4.11 11.16 4.69
CA VAL A 58 -5.54 10.86 4.48
C VAL A 58 -6.20 10.40 5.78
N LYS A 59 -7.48 10.74 5.94
CA LYS A 59 -8.31 10.26 7.06
C LYS A 59 -8.43 8.73 7.00
N TRP A 60 -8.13 8.06 8.12
CA TRP A 60 -8.37 6.62 8.25
C TRP A 60 -9.86 6.38 8.45
N ASP A 61 -10.56 6.13 7.35
CA ASP A 61 -12.00 5.91 7.33
C ASP A 61 -12.38 4.80 6.33
N LYS A 62 -13.68 4.48 6.28
CA LYS A 62 -14.23 3.49 5.35
C LYS A 62 -13.96 3.84 3.88
N ALA A 63 -13.90 5.13 3.53
CA ALA A 63 -13.65 5.55 2.15
C ALA A 63 -12.19 5.29 1.75
N PHE A 64 -11.23 5.54 2.66
CA PHE A 64 -9.84 5.16 2.48
C PHE A 64 -9.70 3.65 2.34
N HIS A 65 -10.31 2.87 3.24
CA HIS A 65 -10.27 1.41 3.21
C HIS A 65 -10.79 0.83 1.88
N ASN A 66 -11.93 1.31 1.40
CA ASN A 66 -12.48 0.93 0.10
C ASN A 66 -11.52 1.27 -1.05
N LYS A 67 -10.85 2.42 -0.98
CA LYS A 67 -9.90 2.86 -2.00
C LYS A 67 -8.64 2.01 -2.01
N VAL A 68 -8.06 1.72 -0.85
CA VAL A 68 -6.91 0.81 -0.71
C VAL A 68 -7.27 -0.59 -1.22
N THR A 69 -8.46 -1.08 -0.89
CA THR A 69 -8.95 -2.37 -1.40
C THR A 69 -8.99 -2.39 -2.92
N LYS A 70 -9.53 -1.35 -3.55
CA LYS A 70 -9.59 -1.23 -5.02
C LYS A 70 -8.19 -1.20 -5.64
N VAL A 71 -7.29 -0.36 -5.10
CA VAL A 71 -5.90 -0.26 -5.56
C VAL A 71 -5.20 -1.60 -5.44
N THR A 72 -5.24 -2.23 -4.26
CA THR A 72 -4.58 -3.52 -3.99
C THR A 72 -5.02 -4.60 -4.97
N ARG A 73 -6.32 -4.75 -5.21
CA ARG A 73 -6.86 -5.72 -6.19
C ARG A 73 -6.38 -5.45 -7.61
N ARG A 74 -6.31 -4.18 -8.02
CA ARG A 74 -5.75 -3.81 -9.32
C ARG A 74 -4.27 -4.17 -9.41
N LEU A 75 -3.49 -3.90 -8.36
CA LEU A 75 -2.07 -4.25 -8.32
C LEU A 75 -1.84 -5.76 -8.42
N VAL A 76 -2.69 -6.58 -7.80
CA VAL A 76 -2.65 -8.05 -7.97
C VAL A 76 -2.98 -8.45 -9.42
N SER A 77 -4.03 -7.87 -10.01
CA SER A 77 -4.44 -8.17 -11.40
C SER A 77 -3.34 -7.86 -12.43
N TYR A 78 -2.59 -6.79 -12.21
CA TYR A 78 -1.44 -6.42 -13.05
C TYR A 78 -0.13 -7.12 -12.65
N GLY A 79 -0.20 -8.07 -11.71
CA GLY A 79 0.92 -8.85 -11.23
C GLY A 79 1.97 -8.05 -10.46
N VAL A 80 1.65 -6.83 -10.00
CA VAL A 80 2.54 -6.00 -9.17
C VAL A 80 2.72 -6.64 -7.79
N LEU A 81 1.62 -6.99 -7.15
CA LEU A 81 1.57 -7.71 -5.87
C LEU A 81 1.27 -9.19 -6.08
N HIS A 82 1.73 -10.02 -5.15
CA HIS A 82 1.20 -11.37 -4.96
C HIS A 82 0.04 -11.37 -3.97
N SER A 83 -0.79 -12.40 -4.08
CA SER A 83 -1.86 -12.67 -3.14
C SER A 83 -1.95 -14.16 -2.84
N GLU A 84 -2.20 -14.52 -1.59
CA GLU A 84 -2.40 -15.91 -1.15
C GLU A 84 -3.52 -15.98 -0.13
N MET A 85 -4.41 -16.96 -0.33
CA MET A 85 -5.43 -17.28 0.66
C MET A 85 -4.78 -18.12 1.75
N ARG A 86 -4.68 -17.58 2.96
CA ARG A 86 -4.10 -18.26 4.11
C ARG A 86 -5.18 -18.62 5.12
N GLY A 87 -5.06 -19.81 5.70
CA GLY A 87 -5.85 -20.17 6.87
C GLY A 87 -5.36 -19.38 8.08
N THR A 88 -6.29 -18.84 8.84
CA THR A 88 -6.04 -18.22 10.15
C THR A 88 -6.26 -19.28 11.23
N GLN A 89 -5.42 -19.27 12.26
CA GLN A 89 -5.67 -20.10 13.44
C GLN A 89 -6.70 -19.36 14.28
N LYS A 90 -7.94 -19.85 14.30
CA LYS A 90 -9.00 -19.21 15.08
C LYS A 90 -8.66 -19.25 16.57
N GLU A 91 -8.36 -18.09 17.12
CA GLU A 91 -8.15 -17.84 18.54
C GLU A 91 -9.35 -17.10 19.14
N TYR A 92 -10.08 -16.32 18.32
CA TYR A 92 -11.18 -15.47 18.79
C TYR A 92 -12.53 -15.74 18.10
N CYS A 93 -13.62 -15.48 18.83
CA CYS A 93 -14.96 -15.50 18.25
C CYS A 93 -15.10 -14.38 17.20
N GLY A 94 -15.54 -14.73 16.00
CA GLY A 94 -15.69 -13.78 14.89
C GLY A 94 -14.45 -13.66 13.99
N GLU A 95 -13.35 -14.33 14.34
CA GLU A 95 -12.17 -14.38 13.49
C GLU A 95 -12.48 -15.08 12.16
N PRO A 96 -12.06 -14.50 11.01
CA PRO A 96 -12.20 -15.19 9.73
C PRO A 96 -11.49 -16.55 9.80
N THR A 97 -11.96 -17.56 9.05
CA THR A 97 -11.27 -18.87 8.96
C THR A 97 -10.13 -18.84 7.92
N LYS A 98 -10.20 -17.88 6.99
CA LYS A 98 -9.22 -17.65 5.95
C LYS A 98 -9.17 -16.17 5.64
N GLN A 99 -8.00 -15.67 5.30
CA GLN A 99 -7.81 -14.31 4.82
C GLN A 99 -6.91 -14.28 3.59
N MET A 100 -7.12 -13.28 2.74
CA MET A 100 -6.22 -13.02 1.62
C MET A 100 -5.09 -12.12 2.13
N GLU A 101 -3.86 -12.63 2.09
CA GLU A 101 -2.65 -11.86 2.32
C GLU A 101 -2.11 -11.32 1.01
N TYR A 102 -1.51 -10.13 1.05
CA TYR A 102 -0.91 -9.44 -0.08
C TYR A 102 0.52 -9.03 0.25
N TRP A 103 1.43 -9.14 -0.71
CA TRP A 103 2.81 -8.69 -0.53
C TRP A 103 3.49 -8.32 -1.86
N LEU A 104 4.56 -7.53 -1.73
CA LEU A 104 5.42 -7.19 -2.86
C LEU A 104 6.44 -8.33 -3.08
N PRO A 105 6.58 -8.88 -4.30
CA PRO A 105 7.58 -9.90 -4.58
C PRO A 105 9.00 -9.45 -4.20
N PRO A 106 9.84 -10.31 -3.57
CA PRO A 106 11.15 -9.90 -3.06
C PRO A 106 12.06 -9.24 -4.11
N GLY A 107 12.05 -9.72 -5.35
CA GLY A 107 12.83 -9.12 -6.44
C GLY A 107 12.42 -7.68 -6.76
N LYS A 108 11.11 -7.40 -6.75
CA LYS A 108 10.58 -6.04 -7.00
C LYS A 108 10.85 -5.10 -5.84
N ALA A 109 10.66 -5.60 -4.62
CA ALA A 109 11.04 -4.87 -3.44
C ALA A 109 12.54 -4.51 -3.50
N SER A 110 13.41 -5.44 -3.93
CA SER A 110 14.87 -5.22 -4.00
C SER A 110 15.26 -4.17 -5.01
N LEU A 111 14.53 -4.02 -6.11
CA LEU A 111 14.74 -2.92 -7.05
C LEU A 111 14.45 -1.57 -6.38
N ILE A 112 13.35 -1.47 -5.63
CA ILE A 112 12.94 -0.23 -4.96
C ILE A 112 13.90 0.13 -3.82
N THR A 113 14.25 -0.82 -2.96
CA THR A 113 15.12 -0.54 -1.79
C THR A 113 16.58 -0.34 -2.16
N ARG A 114 17.02 -0.77 -3.35
CA ARG A 114 18.40 -0.54 -3.82
C ARG A 114 18.72 0.95 -3.95
N GLY A 115 17.70 1.78 -4.16
CA GLY A 115 17.86 3.21 -4.36
C GLY A 115 18.52 3.54 -5.69
N LYS A 116 18.90 4.81 -5.86
CA LYS A 116 19.45 5.32 -7.11
C LYS A 116 20.90 4.86 -7.29
N THR A 117 21.16 4.18 -8.41
CA THR A 117 22.51 3.76 -8.84
C THR A 117 22.72 4.13 -10.31
N GLU A 118 23.81 3.69 -10.93
CA GLU A 118 24.02 3.84 -12.37
C GLU A 118 23.04 2.99 -13.22
N TYR A 119 22.43 1.95 -12.63
CA TYR A 119 21.48 1.04 -13.31
C TYR A 119 20.05 1.07 -12.73
N THR A 120 19.81 1.86 -11.68
CA THR A 120 18.50 1.94 -11.01
C THR A 120 18.11 3.39 -10.73
N MET A 121 16.81 3.65 -10.75
CA MET A 121 16.25 4.98 -10.54
C MET A 121 16.04 5.25 -9.03
N SER A 122 15.48 6.41 -8.69
CA SER A 122 15.04 6.64 -7.31
C SER A 122 13.97 5.61 -6.91
N PRO A 123 13.78 5.30 -5.61
CA PRO A 123 12.72 4.39 -5.17
C PRO A 123 11.33 4.79 -5.71
N GLU A 124 11.05 6.08 -5.76
CA GLU A 124 9.80 6.65 -6.28
C GLU A 124 9.66 6.39 -7.79
N ASP A 125 10.73 6.59 -8.56
CA ASP A 125 10.75 6.34 -10.00
C ASP A 125 10.66 4.84 -10.31
N GLU A 126 11.31 3.98 -9.52
CA GLU A 126 11.20 2.52 -9.63
C GLU A 126 9.77 2.06 -9.32
N ALA A 127 9.13 2.64 -8.29
CA ALA A 127 7.73 2.37 -7.99
C ALA A 127 6.81 2.85 -9.13
N ALA A 128 7.03 4.06 -9.65
CA ALA A 128 6.29 4.60 -10.79
C ALA A 128 6.45 3.72 -12.04
N TYR A 129 7.67 3.29 -12.34
CA TYR A 129 7.96 2.39 -13.45
C TYR A 129 7.27 1.05 -13.26
N LEU A 130 7.32 0.45 -12.07
CA LEU A 130 6.62 -0.79 -11.76
C LEU A 130 5.11 -0.66 -11.97
N LEU A 131 4.55 0.52 -11.68
CA LEU A 131 3.13 0.82 -11.78
C LEU A 131 2.66 1.24 -13.18
N ARG A 132 3.56 1.52 -14.14
CA ARG A 132 3.23 2.10 -15.46
C ARG A 132 2.09 1.43 -16.22
N ARG A 133 1.88 0.11 -16.04
CA ARG A 133 0.75 -0.61 -16.66
C ARG A 133 -0.53 -0.51 -15.86
N ALA A 134 -0.44 -0.56 -14.53
CA ALA A 134 -1.59 -0.50 -13.64
C ALA A 134 -2.14 0.92 -13.54
N TYR A 135 -1.24 1.91 -13.45
CA TYR A 135 -1.52 3.34 -13.33
C TYR A 135 -0.55 4.13 -14.23
N PRO A 136 -0.89 4.29 -15.52
CA PRO A 136 -0.12 5.11 -16.44
C PRO A 136 0.06 6.54 -15.92
N GLU A 137 1.10 7.23 -16.39
CA GLU A 137 1.21 8.66 -16.14
C GLU A 137 0.05 9.39 -16.83
N PRO A 138 -0.49 10.46 -16.23
CA PRO A 138 -1.44 11.29 -16.94
C PRO A 138 -0.75 11.85 -18.19
N ASP A 139 -1.43 11.77 -19.33
CA ASP A 139 -0.97 12.43 -20.54
C ASP A 139 -0.85 13.94 -20.23
N ASN A 140 0.37 14.47 -20.25
CA ASN A 140 0.61 15.89 -20.12
C ASN A 140 0.30 16.54 -21.48
N ASP A 141 -0.98 16.72 -21.77
CA ASP A 141 -1.45 17.58 -22.86
C ASP A 141 -1.51 19.06 -22.42
#